data_AF-A0A7Y5S6J6-F1
#
_entry.id   AF-A0A7Y5S6J6-F1
#
_cell.length_a   1.000
_cell.length_b   1.000
_cell.length_c   1.000
_cell.angle_alpha   90.00
_cell.angle_beta   90.00
_cell.angle_gamma   90.00
#
_symmetry.space_group_name_H-M   'P 1'
#
loop_
_entity.id
_entity.type
_entity.pdbx_description
1 polymer ?
#
loop_
_entity_poly.entity_id
_entity_poly.type
_entity_poly.pdbx_seq_one_letter_code
_entity_poly.pdbx_strand_id
1 'polypeptide(L)'
;MVSFPAQPDAVPPIRRWADRLRHAARVMATELDSLRTDDARDRFIATFRDEFSHRRPIDEPLLRCVLARPVRAPSADMPIDERLWWCLASRDSFPPRALRAAAGALTPGFGREPVESWTERELRVMHAAINRAIIARDAALFDRVLGAADWLIDNVQADNATNRPWGVHAVIIRGVLGHTHAEHDASGMIHAAKAATGEADRLSQIILLDAARALDRWVA
;
A
#
# COMPACT_ATOMS: atom_id res chain seq x y z
N MET A 1 17.77 12.58 -4.78
CA MET A 1 17.08 12.18 -6.02
C MET A 1 17.16 10.67 -6.10
N VAL A 2 16.06 9.97 -5.85
CA VAL A 2 16.06 8.51 -5.87
C VAL A 2 15.90 8.02 -7.31
N SER A 3 16.74 7.09 -7.73
CA SER A 3 16.76 6.61 -9.12
C SER A 3 15.84 5.40 -9.31
N PHE A 4 15.23 5.34 -10.50
CA PHE A 4 14.71 4.10 -11.10
C PHE A 4 15.70 3.62 -12.17
N PRO A 5 16.10 2.34 -12.21
CA PRO A 5 15.80 1.28 -11.23
C PRO A 5 16.54 1.51 -9.90
N ALA A 6 16.16 0.73 -8.88
CA ALA A 6 16.84 0.76 -7.58
C ALA A 6 18.36 0.57 -7.72
N GLN A 7 19.13 1.22 -6.84
CA GLN A 7 20.59 1.04 -6.79
C GLN A 7 20.93 -0.42 -6.45
N PRO A 8 22.01 -1.00 -6.99
CA PRO A 8 22.35 -2.42 -6.79
C PRO A 8 22.39 -2.87 -5.32
N ASP A 9 22.89 -2.01 -4.43
CA ASP A 9 23.01 -2.28 -2.99
C ASP A 9 21.65 -2.37 -2.28
N ALA A 10 20.62 -1.73 -2.83
CA ALA A 10 19.26 -1.78 -2.31
C ALA A 10 18.53 -3.08 -2.69
N VAL A 11 18.99 -3.82 -3.71
CA VAL A 11 18.28 -4.99 -4.22
C VAL A 11 18.22 -6.15 -3.21
N PRO A 12 19.33 -6.60 -2.60
CA PRO A 12 19.29 -7.70 -1.62
C PRO A 12 18.37 -7.45 -0.40
N PRO A 13 18.43 -6.30 0.30
CA PRO A 13 17.53 -6.06 1.44
C PRO A 13 16.06 -6.00 1.02
N ILE A 14 15.76 -5.43 -0.15
CA ILE A 14 14.37 -5.33 -0.63
C ILE A 14 13.79 -6.70 -0.96
N ARG A 15 14.57 -7.59 -1.58
CA ARG A 15 14.11 -8.98 -1.82
C ARG A 15 13.79 -9.71 -0.52
N ARG A 16 14.63 -9.57 0.52
CA ARG A 16 14.35 -10.15 1.84
C ARG A 16 13.06 -9.63 2.45
N TRP A 17 12.80 -8.33 2.30
CA TRP A 17 11.53 -7.73 2.74
C TRP A 17 10.34 -8.27 1.95
N ALA A 18 10.43 -8.33 0.62
CA ALA A 18 9.38 -8.90 -0.22
C ALA A 18 9.05 -10.35 0.19
N ASP A 19 10.07 -11.18 0.46
CA ASP A 19 9.89 -12.55 0.94
C ASP A 19 9.18 -12.60 2.30
N ARG A 20 9.56 -11.72 3.24
CA ARG A 20 8.90 -11.60 4.56
C ARG A 20 7.43 -11.22 4.43
N LEU A 21 7.11 -10.26 3.55
CA LEU A 21 5.73 -9.84 3.29
C LEU A 21 4.91 -10.99 2.67
N ARG A 22 5.46 -11.72 1.68
CA ARG A 22 4.78 -12.90 1.09
C ARG A 22 4.55 -14.00 2.12
N HIS A 23 5.51 -14.25 3.00
CA HIS A 23 5.35 -15.24 4.07
C HIS A 23 4.22 -14.86 5.04
N ALA A 24 4.12 -13.58 5.40
CA ALA A 24 3.01 -13.07 6.21
C ALA A 24 1.66 -13.14 5.49
N ALA A 25 1.65 -13.05 4.15
CA ALA A 25 0.47 -13.13 3.29
C ALA A 25 0.17 -14.54 2.74
N ARG A 26 0.84 -15.59 3.23
CA ARG A 26 0.88 -16.92 2.57
C ARG A 26 -0.49 -17.57 2.36
N VAL A 27 -1.45 -17.34 3.27
CA VAL A 27 -2.79 -17.95 3.16
C VAL A 27 -3.55 -17.30 2.01
N MET A 28 -3.57 -15.96 1.93
CA MET A 28 -4.19 -15.26 0.80
C MET A 28 -3.44 -15.45 -0.49
N ALA A 29 -2.11 -15.53 -0.48
CA ALA A 29 -1.36 -15.86 -1.69
C ALA A 29 -1.85 -17.21 -2.28
N THR A 30 -1.99 -18.23 -1.43
CA THR A 30 -2.48 -19.56 -1.83
C THR A 30 -3.93 -19.52 -2.33
N GLU A 31 -4.82 -18.83 -1.61
CA GLU A 31 -6.23 -18.69 -2.00
C GLU A 31 -6.38 -17.98 -3.35
N LEU A 32 -5.69 -16.84 -3.54
CA LEU A 32 -5.76 -16.08 -4.78
C LEU A 32 -5.14 -16.85 -5.96
N ASP A 33 -4.04 -17.58 -5.74
CA ASP A 33 -3.45 -18.43 -6.78
C ASP A 33 -4.40 -19.55 -7.21
N SER A 34 -5.22 -20.08 -6.29
CA SER A 34 -6.22 -21.11 -6.62
C SER A 34 -7.33 -20.61 -7.57
N LEU A 35 -7.51 -19.29 -7.72
CA LEU A 35 -8.48 -18.68 -8.62
C LEU A 35 -7.99 -18.74 -10.08
N ARG A 36 -8.18 -19.90 -10.72
CA ARG A 36 -7.65 -20.21 -12.07
C ARG A 36 -8.38 -19.51 -13.21
N THR A 37 -9.62 -19.09 -13.02
CA THR A 37 -10.45 -18.46 -14.06
C THR A 37 -10.78 -17.01 -13.71
N ASP A 38 -11.04 -16.22 -14.75
CA ASP A 38 -11.51 -14.85 -14.62
C ASP A 38 -12.83 -14.77 -13.84
N ASP A 39 -13.77 -15.67 -14.11
CA ASP A 39 -15.05 -15.77 -13.36
C ASP A 39 -14.83 -16.06 -11.87
N ALA A 40 -13.88 -16.91 -11.51
CA ALA A 40 -13.57 -17.21 -10.12
C ALA A 40 -12.98 -15.99 -9.41
N ARG A 41 -12.11 -15.23 -10.09
CA ARG A 41 -11.53 -13.97 -9.60
C ARG A 41 -12.59 -12.90 -9.43
N ASP A 42 -13.46 -12.71 -10.41
CA ASP A 42 -14.52 -11.71 -10.38
C ASP A 42 -15.56 -12.05 -9.32
N ARG A 43 -15.89 -13.34 -9.15
CA ARG A 43 -16.74 -13.81 -8.04
C ARG A 43 -16.09 -13.54 -6.69
N PHE A 44 -14.81 -13.88 -6.53
CA PHE A 44 -14.08 -13.60 -5.29
C PHE A 44 -14.11 -12.11 -4.94
N ILE A 45 -13.84 -11.22 -5.90
CA ILE A 45 -13.96 -9.76 -5.72
C ILE A 45 -15.39 -9.37 -5.32
N ALA A 46 -16.40 -9.91 -6.01
CA ALA A 46 -17.81 -9.59 -5.76
C ALA A 46 -18.31 -10.10 -4.41
N THR A 47 -17.75 -11.17 -3.86
CA THR A 47 -18.18 -11.75 -2.57
C THR A 47 -17.22 -11.49 -1.42
N PHE A 48 -16.09 -10.82 -1.65
CA PHE A 48 -15.09 -10.59 -0.63
C PHE A 48 -15.70 -9.90 0.60
N ARG A 49 -15.31 -10.45 1.76
CA ARG A 49 -15.57 -9.97 3.11
C ARG A 49 -14.35 -10.32 3.95
N ASP A 50 -14.03 -9.46 4.92
CA ASP A 50 -13.05 -9.80 5.95
C ASP A 50 -13.64 -10.76 7.00
N GLU A 51 -12.85 -11.13 7.99
CA GLU A 51 -13.18 -12.03 9.10
C GLU A 51 -14.37 -11.55 9.93
N PHE A 52 -14.64 -10.24 9.90
CA PHE A 52 -15.73 -9.59 10.62
C PHE A 52 -16.92 -9.30 9.70
N SER A 53 -16.95 -9.90 8.51
CA SER A 53 -17.99 -9.70 7.50
C SER A 53 -18.10 -8.27 6.97
N HIS A 54 -17.05 -7.46 7.10
CA HIS A 54 -17.02 -6.13 6.50
C HIS A 54 -16.61 -6.18 5.04
N ARG A 55 -17.17 -5.23 4.26
CA ARG A 55 -16.67 -4.83 2.96
C ARG A 55 -16.53 -3.33 2.94
N ARG A 56 -15.32 -2.87 2.63
CA ARG A 56 -14.98 -1.45 2.51
C ARG A 56 -15.05 -1.05 1.04
N PRO A 57 -15.29 0.24 0.76
CA PRO A 57 -15.21 0.76 -0.62
C PRO A 57 -13.87 0.47 -1.31
N ILE A 58 -12.78 0.39 -0.52
CA ILE A 58 -11.42 0.17 -1.02
C ILE A 58 -11.11 -1.28 -1.40
N ASP A 59 -11.88 -2.25 -0.89
CA ASP A 59 -11.56 -3.67 -1.06
C ASP A 59 -11.62 -4.08 -2.54
N GLU A 60 -12.62 -3.57 -3.27
CA GLU A 60 -12.78 -3.88 -4.69
C GLU A 60 -11.63 -3.36 -5.57
N PRO A 61 -11.28 -2.06 -5.57
CA PRO A 61 -10.17 -1.60 -6.40
C PRO A 61 -8.82 -2.21 -5.98
N LEU A 62 -8.59 -2.46 -4.68
CA LEU A 62 -7.42 -3.22 -4.21
C LEU A 62 -7.37 -4.61 -4.85
N LEU A 63 -8.45 -5.39 -4.73
CA LEU A 63 -8.48 -6.75 -5.26
C LEU A 63 -8.36 -6.80 -6.77
N ARG A 64 -8.95 -5.82 -7.48
CA ARG A 64 -8.78 -5.70 -8.93
C ARG A 64 -7.33 -5.40 -9.31
N CYS A 65 -6.61 -4.55 -8.55
CA CYS A 65 -5.16 -4.37 -8.71
C CYS A 65 -4.41 -5.69 -8.52
N VAL A 66 -4.63 -6.36 -7.39
CA VAL A 66 -3.91 -7.58 -6.99
C VAL A 66 -4.18 -8.73 -7.96
N LEU A 67 -5.40 -8.87 -8.47
CA LEU A 67 -5.79 -9.92 -9.40
C LEU A 67 -5.64 -9.52 -10.88
N ALA A 68 -5.08 -8.33 -11.15
CA ALA A 68 -4.93 -7.76 -12.49
C ALA A 68 -6.23 -7.81 -13.31
N ARG A 69 -7.35 -7.45 -12.68
CA ARG A 69 -8.68 -7.46 -13.30
C ARG A 69 -9.05 -6.10 -13.87
N PRO A 70 -9.86 -6.05 -14.95
CA PRO A 70 -10.40 -4.80 -15.47
C PRO A 70 -11.20 -4.06 -14.41
N VAL A 71 -11.26 -2.74 -14.52
CA VAL A 71 -12.01 -1.89 -13.58
C VAL A 71 -12.86 -0.89 -14.35
N ARG A 72 -13.81 -0.27 -13.65
CA ARG A 72 -14.50 0.94 -14.13
C ARG A 72 -13.62 2.17 -13.96
N ALA A 73 -13.91 3.20 -14.75
CA ALA A 73 -13.34 4.52 -14.53
C ALA A 73 -13.75 5.07 -13.14
N PRO A 74 -12.83 5.74 -12.44
CA PRO A 74 -13.14 6.43 -11.19
C PRO A 74 -14.15 7.57 -11.40
N SER A 75 -15.00 7.81 -10.40
CA SER A 75 -15.82 9.04 -10.35
C SER A 75 -15.04 10.19 -9.72
N ALA A 76 -15.30 11.42 -10.17
CA ALA A 76 -14.69 12.63 -9.62
C ALA A 76 -15.11 12.89 -8.15
N ASP A 77 -16.31 12.45 -7.77
CA ASP A 77 -16.91 12.68 -6.44
C ASP A 77 -16.42 11.70 -5.37
N MET A 78 -15.59 10.71 -5.74
CA MET A 78 -15.01 9.76 -4.78
C MET A 78 -14.04 10.45 -3.83
N PRO A 79 -13.96 10.01 -2.55
CA PRO A 79 -12.86 10.34 -1.65
C PRO A 79 -11.50 10.09 -2.31
N ILE A 80 -10.50 10.90 -1.95
CA ILE A 80 -9.19 10.88 -2.63
C ILE A 80 -8.48 9.52 -2.53
N ASP A 81 -8.57 8.84 -1.39
CA ASP A 81 -7.99 7.52 -1.17
C ASP A 81 -8.67 6.47 -2.06
N GLU A 82 -10.00 6.42 -2.07
CA GLU A 82 -10.75 5.54 -2.97
C GLU A 82 -10.44 5.80 -4.44
N ARG A 83 -10.44 7.08 -4.84
CA ARG A 83 -10.20 7.48 -6.23
C ARG A 83 -8.83 7.05 -6.71
N LEU A 84 -7.78 7.22 -5.89
CA LEU A 84 -6.42 6.81 -6.23
C LEU A 84 -6.33 5.31 -6.49
N TRP A 85 -7.02 4.50 -5.70
CA TRP A 85 -7.05 3.05 -5.88
C TRP A 85 -7.76 2.65 -7.18
N TRP A 86 -8.88 3.29 -7.52
CA TRP A 86 -9.53 3.07 -8.83
C TRP A 86 -8.64 3.52 -10.01
N CYS A 87 -7.92 4.63 -9.88
CA CYS A 87 -6.94 5.08 -10.89
C CYS A 87 -5.78 4.08 -11.03
N LEU A 88 -5.26 3.57 -9.92
CA LEU A 88 -4.20 2.56 -9.93
C LEU A 88 -4.68 1.28 -10.65
N ALA A 89 -5.89 0.85 -10.37
CA ALA A 89 -6.48 -0.36 -10.94
C ALA A 89 -6.80 -0.21 -12.44
N SER A 90 -7.23 0.98 -12.89
CA SER A 90 -7.51 1.28 -14.31
C SER A 90 -6.27 1.56 -15.12
N ARG A 91 -5.11 1.76 -14.47
CA ARG A 91 -3.88 2.27 -15.08
C ARG A 91 -4.05 3.66 -15.71
N ASP A 92 -5.11 4.38 -15.35
CA ASP A 92 -5.33 5.74 -15.81
C ASP A 92 -4.28 6.70 -15.25
N SER A 93 -3.98 7.75 -16.00
CA SER A 93 -3.00 8.76 -15.61
C SER A 93 -3.55 9.67 -14.53
N PHE A 94 -3.43 9.24 -13.28
CA PHE A 94 -3.74 10.07 -12.11
C PHE A 94 -2.71 9.81 -11.02
N PRO A 95 -2.01 10.86 -10.58
CA PRO A 95 -2.32 11.41 -9.26
C PRO A 95 -2.89 12.84 -9.37
N PRO A 96 -3.64 13.32 -8.37
CA PRO A 96 -4.00 14.72 -8.32
C PRO A 96 -2.72 15.56 -8.21
N ARG A 97 -2.66 16.70 -8.92
CA ARG A 97 -1.63 17.73 -8.67
C ARG A 97 -1.48 18.04 -7.18
N ALA A 98 -2.57 17.92 -6.42
CA ALA A 98 -2.61 18.11 -4.97
C ALA A 98 -1.62 17.20 -4.20
N LEU A 99 -1.40 15.95 -4.63
CA LEU A 99 -0.42 15.08 -3.95
C LEU A 99 1.01 15.62 -4.09
N ARG A 100 1.32 16.28 -5.21
CA ARG A 100 2.68 16.74 -5.53
C ARG A 100 3.04 18.11 -4.95
N ALA A 101 2.08 18.84 -4.39
CA ALA A 101 2.21 20.28 -4.17
C ALA A 101 2.72 20.70 -2.77
N ALA A 102 2.80 19.80 -1.79
CA ALA A 102 3.10 20.16 -0.40
C ALA A 102 4.17 19.25 0.24
N ALA A 103 4.95 19.80 1.17
CA ALA A 103 5.78 19.02 2.09
C ALA A 103 4.92 18.43 3.23
N GLY A 104 5.39 17.34 3.85
CA GLY A 104 4.68 16.65 4.93
C GLY A 104 3.69 15.59 4.43
N ALA A 105 2.59 15.39 5.15
CA ALA A 105 1.56 14.40 4.81
C ALA A 105 0.96 14.60 3.40
N LEU A 106 0.53 13.50 2.77
CA LEU A 106 -0.08 13.44 1.43
C LEU A 106 -1.51 13.96 1.44
N THR A 107 -2.25 13.71 2.51
CA THR A 107 -3.63 14.15 2.67
C THR A 107 -3.71 15.32 3.64
N PRO A 108 -4.56 16.33 3.35
CA PRO A 108 -4.82 17.39 4.30
C PRO A 108 -5.59 16.85 5.53
N GLY A 109 -5.71 17.67 6.57
CA GLY A 109 -6.64 17.40 7.67
C GLY A 109 -6.03 16.77 8.93
N PHE A 110 -4.70 16.63 9.01
CA PHE A 110 -4.05 16.26 10.27
C PHE A 110 -4.48 17.23 11.39
N GLY A 111 -4.97 16.68 12.50
CA GLY A 111 -5.52 17.46 13.64
C GLY A 111 -6.94 18.01 13.45
N ARG A 112 -7.63 17.71 12.34
CA ARG A 112 -9.03 18.13 12.08
C ARG A 112 -10.05 17.00 12.17
N GLU A 113 -9.61 15.76 12.19
CA GLU A 113 -10.42 14.55 12.33
C GLU A 113 -9.71 13.57 13.30
N PRO A 114 -10.38 12.51 13.79
CA PRO A 114 -9.74 11.52 14.65
C PRO A 114 -8.46 10.96 14.01
N VAL A 115 -7.39 10.88 14.81
CA VAL A 115 -6.05 10.53 14.31
C VAL A 115 -6.07 9.19 13.58
N GLU A 116 -6.87 8.23 14.04
CA GLU A 116 -6.98 6.91 13.47
C GLU A 116 -7.61 6.91 12.07
N SER A 117 -8.66 7.72 11.88
CA SER A 117 -9.34 7.86 10.58
C SER A 117 -8.43 8.57 9.58
N TRP A 118 -7.74 9.61 10.04
CA TRP A 118 -6.78 10.33 9.23
C TRP A 118 -5.60 9.46 8.82
N THR A 119 -4.98 8.77 9.78
CA THR A 119 -3.82 7.90 9.57
C THR A 119 -4.16 6.77 8.62
N GLU A 120 -5.33 6.14 8.76
CA GLU A 120 -5.74 5.10 7.81
C GLU A 120 -5.87 5.64 6.38
N ARG A 121 -6.50 6.81 6.20
CA ARG A 121 -6.63 7.45 4.89
C ARG A 121 -5.26 7.80 4.30
N GLU A 122 -4.39 8.38 5.11
CA GLU A 122 -3.03 8.77 4.73
C GLU A 122 -2.21 7.57 4.26
N LEU A 123 -2.24 6.46 5.01
CA LEU A 123 -1.52 5.24 4.65
C LEU A 123 -2.10 4.55 3.40
N ARG A 124 -3.43 4.56 3.21
CA ARG A 124 -4.06 4.05 1.99
C ARG A 124 -3.63 4.85 0.76
N VAL A 125 -3.57 6.17 0.89
CA VAL A 125 -3.09 7.09 -0.17
C VAL A 125 -1.62 6.84 -0.45
N MET A 126 -0.79 6.73 0.58
CA MET A 126 0.63 6.38 0.46
C MET A 126 0.82 5.07 -0.31
N HIS A 127 0.09 4.01 0.08
CA HIS A 127 0.18 2.69 -0.55
C HIS A 127 -0.13 2.74 -2.06
N ALA A 128 -1.21 3.42 -2.44
CA ALA A 128 -1.57 3.57 -3.85
C ALA A 128 -0.57 4.44 -4.62
N ALA A 129 -0.13 5.55 -4.02
CA ALA A 129 0.73 6.52 -4.65
C ALA A 129 2.14 5.95 -4.93
N ILE A 130 2.74 5.21 -3.99
CA ILE A 130 4.05 4.58 -4.23
C ILE A 130 3.95 3.48 -5.29
N ASN A 131 2.88 2.67 -5.29
CA ASN A 131 2.63 1.68 -6.35
C ASN A 131 2.55 2.36 -7.72
N ARG A 132 1.79 3.46 -7.80
CA ARG A 132 1.68 4.26 -9.03
C ARG A 132 3.04 4.80 -9.46
N ALA A 133 3.83 5.33 -8.53
CA ALA A 133 5.16 5.86 -8.81
C ALA A 133 6.08 4.79 -9.37
N ILE A 134 6.07 3.58 -8.79
CA ILE A 134 6.87 2.43 -9.24
C ILE A 134 6.44 1.97 -10.64
N ILE A 135 5.14 1.77 -10.87
CA ILE A 135 4.59 1.33 -12.16
C ILE A 135 4.85 2.36 -13.26
N ALA A 136 4.71 3.64 -12.96
CA ALA A 136 4.92 4.74 -13.91
C ALA A 136 6.39 5.10 -14.12
N ARG A 137 7.29 4.64 -13.24
CA ARG A 137 8.65 5.18 -13.07
C ARG A 137 8.66 6.71 -12.89
N ASP A 138 7.73 7.19 -12.07
CA ASP A 138 7.54 8.62 -11.80
C ASP A 138 8.37 9.02 -10.57
N ALA A 139 9.59 9.51 -10.82
CA ALA A 139 10.53 9.92 -9.78
C ALA A 139 9.99 11.04 -8.88
N ALA A 140 9.22 11.99 -9.44
CA ALA A 140 8.69 13.10 -8.66
C ALA A 140 7.61 12.63 -7.66
N LEU A 141 6.72 11.73 -8.08
CA LEU A 141 5.77 11.12 -7.15
C LEU A 141 6.45 10.21 -6.14
N PHE A 142 7.48 9.46 -6.56
CA PHE A 142 8.25 8.59 -5.69
C PHE A 142 8.91 9.38 -4.55
N ASP A 143 9.69 10.42 -4.89
CA ASP A 143 10.34 11.29 -3.91
C ASP A 143 9.31 11.96 -2.99
N ARG A 144 8.15 12.37 -3.53
CA ARG A 144 7.07 12.96 -2.74
C ARG A 144 6.48 12.00 -1.71
N VAL A 145 6.26 10.74 -2.08
CA VAL A 145 5.73 9.73 -1.16
C VAL A 145 6.77 9.34 -0.12
N LEU A 146 8.05 9.26 -0.48
CA LEU A 146 9.12 9.03 0.50
C LEU A 146 9.26 10.20 1.49
N GLY A 147 9.12 11.44 1.04
CA GLY A 147 9.07 12.59 1.95
C GLY A 147 7.84 12.58 2.88
N ALA A 148 6.72 12.00 2.44
CA ALA A 148 5.58 11.77 3.33
C ALA A 148 5.85 10.66 4.36
N ALA A 149 6.56 9.60 3.95
CA ALA A 149 6.97 8.53 4.85
C ALA A 149 7.89 9.05 5.95
N ASP A 150 8.88 9.89 5.61
CA ASP A 150 9.74 10.58 6.60
C ASP A 150 8.87 11.37 7.59
N TRP A 151 7.96 12.20 7.08
CA TRP A 151 7.06 12.98 7.94
C TRP A 151 6.21 12.09 8.86
N LEU A 152 5.66 10.97 8.36
CA LEU A 152 4.84 10.06 9.17
C LEU A 152 5.65 9.39 10.29
N ILE A 153 6.84 8.89 9.96
CA ILE A 153 7.75 8.26 10.92
C ILE A 153 8.12 9.26 12.02
N ASP A 154 8.44 10.49 11.65
CA ASP A 154 8.90 11.52 12.58
C ASP A 154 7.79 12.13 13.46
N ASN A 155 6.52 12.11 13.01
CA ASN A 155 5.44 12.87 13.67
C ASN A 155 4.30 12.01 14.24
N VAL A 156 4.03 10.84 13.66
CA VAL A 156 2.80 10.07 13.97
C VAL A 156 3.08 8.61 14.34
N GLN A 157 4.25 8.09 13.95
CA GLN A 157 4.55 6.65 13.83
C GLN A 157 3.69 5.99 12.75
N ALA A 158 4.31 5.17 11.91
CA ALA A 158 3.70 4.77 10.63
C ALA A 158 2.41 3.93 10.74
N ASP A 159 2.08 3.31 11.87
CA ASP A 159 0.76 2.68 12.12
C ASP A 159 0.54 2.45 13.63
N ASN A 160 0.15 3.50 14.36
CA ASN A 160 -0.12 3.38 15.80
C ASN A 160 -1.58 3.05 16.15
N ALA A 161 -2.47 2.96 15.14
CA ALA A 161 -3.90 2.92 15.44
C ALA A 161 -4.78 2.10 14.47
N THR A 162 -4.30 1.77 13.28
CA THR A 162 -5.15 1.12 12.27
C THR A 162 -4.95 -0.39 12.25
N ASN A 163 -3.79 -0.85 12.71
CA ASN A 163 -3.34 -2.25 12.69
C ASN A 163 -3.45 -2.87 11.29
N ARG A 164 -3.27 -2.05 10.25
CA ARG A 164 -3.32 -2.46 8.84
C ARG A 164 -2.05 -1.98 8.15
N PRO A 165 -1.32 -2.84 7.44
CA PRO A 165 0.01 -2.53 6.91
C PRO A 165 -0.04 -1.71 5.61
N TRP A 166 -0.98 -0.77 5.49
CA TRP A 166 -1.05 0.18 4.40
C TRP A 166 0.24 1.00 4.33
N GLY A 167 0.77 1.25 3.13
CA GLY A 167 2.00 2.02 2.97
C GLY A 167 3.29 1.34 3.43
N VAL A 168 3.26 0.12 4.00
CA VAL A 168 4.44 -0.53 4.58
C VAL A 168 5.65 -0.62 3.64
N HIS A 169 5.43 -0.81 2.34
CA HIS A 169 6.53 -0.87 1.39
C HIS A 169 7.18 0.49 1.09
N ALA A 170 6.47 1.61 1.23
CA ALA A 170 7.10 2.93 1.18
C ALA A 170 8.05 3.13 2.37
N VAL A 171 7.63 2.70 3.56
CA VAL A 171 8.45 2.72 4.79
C VAL A 171 9.67 1.80 4.65
N ILE A 172 9.49 0.57 4.14
CA ILE A 172 10.60 -0.36 3.85
C ILE A 172 11.61 0.24 2.89
N ILE A 173 11.14 0.76 1.74
CA ILE A 173 11.98 1.43 0.76
C ILE A 173 12.76 2.54 1.43
N ARG A 174 12.10 3.33 2.29
CA ARG A 174 12.74 4.45 2.96
C ARG A 174 13.83 4.02 3.93
N GLY A 175 13.62 2.94 4.67
CA GLY A 175 14.63 2.33 5.56
C GLY A 175 15.86 1.83 4.80
N VAL A 176 15.64 1.12 3.70
CA VAL A 176 16.75 0.66 2.82
C VAL A 176 17.53 1.83 2.23
N LEU A 177 16.87 2.97 1.99
CA LEU A 177 17.50 4.21 1.55
C LEU A 177 18.10 5.05 2.70
N GLY A 178 18.24 4.47 3.89
CA GLY A 178 19.04 5.03 4.99
C GLY A 178 18.26 5.76 6.09
N HIS A 179 16.93 5.70 6.13
CA HIS A 179 16.17 6.27 7.24
C HIS A 179 16.21 5.34 8.46
N THR A 180 16.85 5.80 9.54
CA THR A 180 17.25 4.97 10.69
C THR A 180 16.09 4.30 11.43
N HIS A 181 14.92 4.93 11.49
CA HIS A 181 13.76 4.38 12.20
C HIS A 181 12.81 3.56 11.30
N ALA A 182 12.93 3.69 9.98
CA ALA A 182 11.91 3.16 9.08
C ALA A 182 11.84 1.63 9.07
N GLU A 183 12.97 0.92 9.22
CA GLU A 183 12.96 -0.55 9.28
C GLU A 183 12.27 -1.08 10.56
N HIS A 184 12.42 -0.36 11.66
CA HIS A 184 11.74 -0.67 12.92
C HIS A 184 10.23 -0.45 12.78
N ASP A 185 9.83 0.71 12.25
CA ASP A 185 8.44 1.04 11.99
C ASP A 185 7.76 0.05 11.03
N ALA A 186 8.43 -0.31 9.92
CA ALA A 186 7.93 -1.32 9.00
C ALA A 186 7.74 -2.69 9.68
N SER A 187 8.67 -3.09 10.55
CA SER A 187 8.51 -4.31 11.35
C SER A 187 7.32 -4.20 12.32
N GLY A 188 7.12 -3.03 12.92
CA GLY A 188 6.00 -2.72 13.79
C GLY A 188 4.65 -2.84 13.07
N MET A 189 4.51 -2.26 11.89
CA MET A 189 3.30 -2.35 11.06
C MET A 189 2.91 -3.82 10.74
N ILE A 190 3.91 -4.64 10.39
CA ILE A 190 3.69 -6.06 10.11
C ILE A 190 3.29 -6.82 11.38
N HIS A 191 3.88 -6.48 12.52
CA HIS A 191 3.54 -7.10 13.80
C HIS A 191 2.14 -6.70 14.27
N ALA A 192 1.78 -5.43 14.16
CA ALA A 192 0.47 -4.89 14.51
C ALA A 192 -0.66 -5.58 13.72
N ALA A 193 -0.44 -5.82 12.42
CA ALA A 193 -1.37 -6.56 11.57
C ALA A 193 -1.66 -8.00 12.06
N LYS A 194 -0.79 -8.57 12.90
CA LYS A 194 -0.93 -9.93 13.46
C LYS A 194 -1.43 -9.95 14.90
N ALA A 195 -1.58 -8.80 15.54
CA ALA A 195 -1.74 -8.71 17.00
C ALA A 195 -3.01 -9.41 17.53
N ALA A 196 -4.11 -9.39 16.76
CA ALA A 196 -5.40 -9.90 17.21
C ALA A 196 -5.54 -11.43 17.12
N THR A 197 -4.96 -12.07 16.09
CA THR A 197 -5.21 -13.49 15.77
C THR A 197 -3.94 -14.33 15.65
N GLY A 198 -2.76 -13.73 15.86
CA GLY A 198 -1.45 -14.39 15.68
C GLY A 198 -0.99 -14.49 14.20
N GLU A 199 -1.92 -14.28 13.27
CA GLU A 199 -1.66 -14.14 11.84
C GLU A 199 -2.31 -12.84 11.33
N ALA A 200 -1.91 -12.39 10.14
CA ALA A 200 -2.54 -11.21 9.55
C ALA A 200 -3.96 -11.56 9.09
N ASP A 201 -4.91 -10.65 9.31
CA ASP A 201 -6.27 -10.80 8.76
C ASP A 201 -6.26 -10.82 7.21
N ARG A 202 -7.37 -11.25 6.58
CA ARG A 202 -7.52 -11.44 5.14
C ARG A 202 -7.15 -10.18 4.37
N LEU A 203 -7.67 -9.03 4.82
CA LEU A 203 -7.39 -7.75 4.17
C LEU A 203 -5.91 -7.40 4.33
N SER A 204 -5.36 -7.51 5.54
CA SER A 204 -3.94 -7.27 5.82
C SER A 204 -3.02 -8.16 4.99
N GLN A 205 -3.35 -9.44 4.80
CA GLN A 205 -2.60 -10.33 3.92
C GLN A 205 -2.65 -9.89 2.44
N ILE A 206 -3.79 -9.41 1.95
CA ILE A 206 -3.90 -8.85 0.59
C ILE A 206 -3.02 -7.60 0.45
N ILE A 207 -3.03 -6.71 1.45
CA ILE A 207 -2.20 -5.50 1.49
C ILE A 207 -0.71 -5.86 1.47
N LEU A 208 -0.29 -6.83 2.28
CA LEU A 208 1.10 -7.31 2.34
C LEU A 208 1.53 -7.96 1.02
N LEU A 209 0.63 -8.70 0.37
CA LEU A 209 0.91 -9.31 -0.95
C LEU A 209 1.08 -8.25 -2.05
N ASP A 210 0.24 -7.22 -2.07
CA ASP A 210 0.40 -6.10 -3.02
C ASP A 210 1.72 -5.35 -2.79
N ALA A 211 2.03 -5.06 -1.52
CA ALA A 211 3.28 -4.42 -1.11
C ALA A 211 4.51 -5.25 -1.53
N ALA A 212 4.49 -6.58 -1.36
CA ALA A 212 5.57 -7.45 -1.80
C ALA A 212 5.80 -7.38 -3.32
N ARG A 213 4.71 -7.40 -4.10
CA ARG A 213 4.77 -7.29 -5.56
C ARG A 213 5.25 -5.92 -6.02
N ALA A 214 4.92 -4.86 -5.28
CA ALA A 214 5.43 -3.51 -5.54
C ALA A 214 6.96 -3.44 -5.32
N LEU A 215 7.45 -4.05 -4.23
CA LEU A 215 8.89 -4.16 -3.97
C LEU A 215 9.62 -4.91 -5.10
N ASP A 216 9.07 -6.02 -5.57
CA ASP A 216 9.65 -6.76 -6.71
C ASP A 216 9.76 -5.91 -7.96
N ARG A 217 8.69 -5.17 -8.29
CA ARG A 217 8.67 -4.27 -9.47
C ARG A 217 9.70 -3.15 -9.35
N TRP A 218 10.00 -2.69 -8.14
CA TRP A 218 10.97 -1.61 -7.93
C TRP A 218 12.42 -2.06 -8.20
N VAL A 219 12.73 -3.32 -7.87
CA VAL A 219 14.07 -3.90 -8.03
C VAL A 219 14.25 -4.78 -9.26
N ALA A 220 13.23 -4.85 -10.13
CA ALA A 220 13.25 -5.52 -11.43
C ALA A 220 13.78 -4.60 -12.53
#